data_AF-A0A505BYK2-F1
#
_entry.id   AF-A0A505BYK2-F1
#
_cell.length_a   1.000
_cell.length_b   1.000
_cell.length_c   1.000
_cell.angle_alpha   90.00
_cell.angle_beta   90.00
_cell.angle_gamma   90.00
#
_symmetry.space_group_name_H-M   'P 1'
#
loop_
_entity.id
_entity.type
_entity.pdbx_description
1 polymer ?
#
loop_
_entity_poly.entity_id
_entity_poly.type
_entity_poly.pdbx_seq_one_letter_code
_entity_poly.pdbx_strand_id
1 'polypeptide(L)' 'MDRKTPSLYEILTGNFTGDLPLEVVNEEDQVILSVLDNIQRILNARAGTISHLPDYG' A
#
# COMPACT_ATOMS: atom_id res chain seq x y z
N MET A 1 -18.99 6.97 15.33
CA MET A 1 -17.60 6.52 15.56
C MET A 1 -17.06 6.07 14.24
N ASP A 2 -16.15 6.85 13.67
CA ASP A 2 -15.42 6.43 12.47
C ASP A 2 -14.67 5.14 12.77
N ARG A 3 -14.97 4.09 12.00
CA ARG A 3 -14.24 2.83 12.12
C ARG A 3 -12.88 3.03 11.46
N LYS A 4 -11.82 3.04 12.27
CA LYS A 4 -10.44 2.99 11.79
C LYS A 4 -10.27 1.64 11.10
N THR A 5 -10.32 1.64 9.78
CA THR A 5 -10.21 0.44 8.95
C THR A 5 -8.98 0.55 8.06
N PRO A 6 -8.27 -0.55 7.82
CA PRO A 6 -7.14 -0.58 6.90
C PRO A 6 -7.62 -0.32 5.47
N SER A 7 -6.69 -0.06 4.54
CA SER A 7 -7.09 0.16 3.16
C SER A 7 -7.67 -1.11 2.53
N LEU A 8 -8.44 -0.95 1.45
CA LEU A 8 -8.99 -2.07 0.70
C LEU A 8 -7.90 -3.05 0.23
N TYR A 9 -6.68 -2.56 -0.02
CA TYR A 9 -5.57 -3.41 -0.43
C TYR A 9 -5.27 -4.47 0.64
N GLU A 10 -5.02 -4.05 1.89
CA GLU A 10 -4.69 -4.96 2.98
C GLU A 10 -5.87 -5.86 3.35
N ILE A 11 -7.11 -5.39 3.19
CA ILE A 11 -8.31 -6.23 3.38
C ILE A 11 -8.34 -7.38 2.35
N LEU A 12 -7.96 -7.10 1.10
CA LEU A 12 -7.96 -8.10 0.02
C LEU A 12 -6.75 -9.03 0.07
N THR A 13 -5.58 -8.52 0.47
CA THR A 13 -4.33 -9.30 0.54
C THR A 13 -4.12 -10.00 1.89
N GLY A 14 -4.84 -9.57 2.93
CA GLY A 14 -4.67 -10.02 4.31
C GLY A 14 -3.39 -9.54 5.00
N ASN A 15 -2.55 -8.74 4.32
CA ASN A 15 -1.21 -8.39 4.76
C ASN A 15 -0.81 -6.96 4.35
N PHE A 16 -0.07 -6.29 5.23
CA PHE A 16 0.69 -5.08 4.95
C PHE A 16 2.00 -5.42 4.19
N THR A 17 2.76 -4.40 3.79
CA THR A 17 4.08 -4.57 3.17
C THR A 17 4.98 -5.45 4.03
N GLY A 18 5.71 -6.37 3.39
CA GLY A 18 6.64 -7.28 4.06
C GLY A 18 5.95 -8.47 4.74
N ASP A 19 4.78 -8.88 4.25
CA ASP A 19 4.01 -10.03 4.73
C ASP A 19 3.60 -9.92 6.21
N LEU A 20 3.43 -8.70 6.72
CA LEU A 20 2.92 -8.45 8.06
C LEU A 20 1.39 -8.68 8.09
N PRO A 21 0.88 -9.68 8.82
CA PRO A 21 -0.54 -10.01 8.78
C PRO A 21 -1.42 -8.91 9.38
N LEU A 22 -2.59 -8.69 8.78
CA LEU A 22 -3.56 -7.70 9.26
C LEU A 22 -4.03 -7.97 10.69
N GLU A 23 -4.17 -9.25 11.05
CA GLU A 23 -4.70 -9.72 12.34
C GLU A 23 -3.76 -9.48 13.54
N VAL A 24 -2.45 -9.31 13.30
CA VAL A 24 -1.47 -9.10 14.39
C VAL A 24 -1.23 -7.62 14.70
N VAL A 25 -1.81 -6.73 13.91
CA VAL A 25 -1.71 -5.27 14.05
C VAL A 25 -2.97 -4.76 14.74
N ASN A 26 -2.82 -3.91 15.77
CA ASN A 26 -3.96 -3.31 16.44
C ASN A 26 -4.71 -2.33 15.51
N GLU A 27 -6.02 -2.16 15.70
CA GLU A 27 -6.88 -1.34 14.82
C GLU A 27 -6.44 0.13 14.72
N GLU A 28 -5.78 0.66 15.75
CA GLU A 28 -5.29 2.04 15.76
C GLU A 28 -4.12 2.25 14.81
N ASP A 29 -3.21 1.28 14.73
CA ASP A 29 -2.02 1.31 13.89
C ASP A 29 -2.32 0.89 12.43
N GLN A 30 -3.38 0.12 12.21
CA GLN A 30 -3.75 -0.36 10.87
C GLN A 30 -3.95 0.79 9.85
N VAL A 31 -4.50 1.92 10.29
CA VAL A 31 -4.74 3.08 9.41
C VAL A 31 -3.42 3.74 9.00
N ILE A 32 -2.52 4.01 9.95
CA ILE A 32 -1.26 4.68 9.64
C ILE A 32 -0.36 3.79 8.78
N LEU A 33 -0.33 2.49 9.05
CA LEU A 33 0.39 1.52 8.22
C LEU A 33 -0.18 1.44 6.80
N SER A 34 -1.51 1.44 6.66
CA SER A 34 -2.16 1.47 5.34
C SER A 34 -1.79 2.71 4.53
N VAL A 35 -1.70 3.88 5.18
CA VAL A 35 -1.29 5.13 4.53
C VAL A 35 0.17 5.06 4.09
N LEU A 36 1.07 4.57 4.96
CA LEU A 36 2.49 4.41 4.64
C LEU A 36 2.71 3.46 3.46
N ASP A 37 2.05 2.31 3.48
CA ASP A 37 2.11 1.32 2.41
C ASP A 37 1.54 1.87 1.10
N ASN A 38 0.44 2.62 1.17
CA ASN A 38 -0.14 3.26 0.00
C ASN A 38 0.82 4.29 -0.61
N ILE A 39 1.43 5.16 0.20
CA ILE A 39 2.42 6.13 -0.26
C ILE A 39 3.62 5.41 -0.89
N GLN A 40 4.12 4.35 -0.26
CA GLN A 40 5.24 3.58 -0.81
C GLN A 40 4.91 2.95 -2.17
N ARG A 41 3.70 2.40 -2.33
CA ARG A 41 3.21 1.86 -3.62
C ARG A 41 3.09 2.96 -4.67
N ILE A 42 2.54 4.12 -4.34
CA ILE A 42 2.41 5.26 -5.27
C ILE A 42 3.79 5.73 -5.74
N LEU A 43 4.72 5.91 -4.81
CA LEU A 43 6.09 6.36 -5.14
C LEU A 43 6.83 5.32 -5.99
N ASN A 44 6.66 4.03 -5.70
CA ASN A 44 7.29 2.95 -6.44
C ASN A 44 6.61 2.65 -7.79
N ALA A 45 5.36 3.05 -8.01
CA ALA A 45 4.65 2.78 -9.26
C ALA A 45 5.34 3.36 -10.51
N ARG A 46 6.24 4.32 -10.33
CA ARG A 46 7.06 4.90 -11.41
C ARG A 46 8.56 4.59 -11.30
N ALA A 47 8.98 3.92 -10.23
CA ALA A 47 10.37 3.50 -10.08
C ALA A 47 10.67 2.40 -11.10
N GLY A 48 11.53 2.68 -12.07
CA GLY A 48 11.90 1.72 -13.12
C GLY A 48 10.96 1.67 -14.32
N THR A 49 9.97 2.56 -14.44
CA THR A 49 9.28 2.72 -15.74
C THR A 49 10.25 3.35 -16.73
N ILE A 50 10.41 2.75 -17.91
CA ILE A 50 11.13 3.36 -19.03
C ILE A 50 10.53 4.76 -19.27
N SER A 51 11.36 5.80 -19.15
CA SER A 51 10.98 7.14 -19.61
C SER A 51 10.47 7.02 -21.03
N HIS A 52 9.35 7.66 -21.36
CA HIS A 52 8.78 7.63 -22.71
C HIS A 52 9.90 7.80 -23.75
N LEU A 53 10.19 6.73 -24.51
CA LEU A 53 11.11 6.80 -25.65
C LEU A 53 10.27 7.29 -26.83
N PRO A 54 10.59 8.47 -27.41
CA PRO A 54 9.83 9.04 -28.53
C PRO A 54 9.67 8.06 -29.70
N ASP A 55 10.63 7.16 -29.88
CA ASP A 55 10.71 6.23 -31.00
C ASP A 55 10.44 4.76 -30.61
N TYR A 56 9.95 4.48 -29.40
CA TYR A 56 9.56 3.13 -28.98
C TYR A 56 8.03 3.03 -28.91
N GLY A 57 7.42 2.86 -30.08
CA GLY A 57 6.00 2.62 -30.34
C GLY A 57 5.83 1.80 -31.60
#